data_AF-A0A1I7AAR6-F1
#
_entry.id   AF-A0A1I7AAR6-F1
#
_cell.length_a   1.000
_cell.length_b   1.000
_cell.length_c   1.000
_cell.angle_alpha   90.00
_cell.angle_beta   90.00
_cell.angle_gamma   90.00
#
_symmetry.space_group_name_H-M   'P 1'
#
loop_
_entity.id
_entity.type
_entity.pdbx_description
1 polymer ?
#
loop_
_entity_poly.entity_id
_entity_poly.type
_entity_poly.pdbx_seq_one_letter_code
_entity_poly.pdbx_strand_id
1 'polypeptide(L)'
;MGSLLKFVVILLGIGWLLGQLIRYFLRSKLAKFAQQVNEVAKEEQRAQRHASASKDEVVVDFVPKRQQEKIHKDIKGGEYVDYEEVKE
;
A
#
# COMPACT_ATOMS: atom_id res chain seq x y z
N MET A 1 -20.02 52.83 0.75
CA MET A 1 -20.47 51.51 1.23
C MET A 1 -20.72 50.48 0.11
N GLY A 2 -21.34 50.82 -1.03
CA GLY A 2 -21.68 49.82 -2.07
C GLY A 2 -20.51 49.16 -2.82
N SER A 3 -19.35 49.83 -2.93
CA SER A 3 -18.14 49.27 -3.57
C SER A 3 -17.56 48.08 -2.77
N LEU A 4 -17.54 48.19 -1.44
CA LEU A 4 -17.00 47.15 -0.55
C LEU A 4 -17.85 45.87 -0.61
N LEU A 5 -19.18 46.00 -0.66
CA LEU A 5 -20.09 44.87 -0.83
C LEU A 5 -19.88 44.14 -2.16
N LYS A 6 -19.70 44.88 -3.27
CA LYS A 6 -19.40 44.29 -4.58
C LYS A 6 -18.06 43.54 -4.55
N PHE A 7 -17.05 44.11 -3.91
CA PHE A 7 -15.74 43.47 -3.76
C PHE A 7 -15.83 42.15 -2.98
N VAL A 8 -16.54 42.13 -1.85
CA VAL A 8 -16.74 40.91 -1.04
C VAL A 8 -17.49 39.83 -1.82
N VAL A 9 -18.52 40.19 -2.58
CA VAL A 9 -19.26 39.23 -3.41
C VAL A 9 -18.39 38.65 -4.53
N ILE A 10 -17.60 39.50 -5.20
CA ILE A 10 -16.66 39.04 -6.24
C ILE A 10 -15.59 38.13 -5.64
N LEU A 11 -15.03 38.50 -4.48
CA LEU A 11 -14.02 37.69 -3.80
C LEU A 11 -14.57 36.32 -3.39
N LEU A 12 -15.79 36.27 -2.85
CA LEU A 12 -16.47 35.01 -2.50
C LEU A 12 -16.77 34.15 -3.73
N GLY A 13 -17.23 34.77 -4.82
CA GLY A 13 -17.47 34.06 -6.09
C GLY A 13 -16.19 33.44 -6.65
N ILE A 14 -15.10 34.22 -6.68
CA ILE A 14 -13.78 33.76 -7.13
C ILE A 14 -13.24 32.67 -6.19
N GLY A 15 -13.33 32.86 -4.88
CA GLY A 15 -12.89 31.88 -3.89
C GLY A 15 -13.65 30.56 -3.97
N TRP A 16 -14.97 30.62 -4.21
CA TRP A 16 -15.79 29.42 -4.43
C TRP A 16 -15.39 28.69 -5.71
N LEU A 17 -15.15 29.42 -6.79
CA LEU A 17 -14.73 28.85 -8.08
C LEU A 17 -13.33 28.22 -8.01
N LEU A 18 -12.38 28.91 -7.35
CA LEU A 18 -11.04 28.40 -7.08
C LEU A 18 -11.07 27.15 -6.20
N GLY A 19 -11.87 27.16 -5.12
CA GLY A 19 -12.04 25.99 -4.26
C GLY A 19 -12.57 24.78 -5.02
N GLN A 20 -13.50 24.99 -5.96
CA GLN A 20 -14.04 23.94 -6.81
C GLN A 20 -12.97 23.39 -7.78
N LEU A 21 -12.19 24.27 -8.43
CA LEU A 21 -11.08 23.87 -9.30
C LEU A 21 -10.01 23.08 -8.55
N ILE A 22 -9.61 23.55 -7.37
CA ILE A 22 -8.66 22.88 -6.49
C ILE A 22 -9.19 21.49 -6.09
N ARG A 23 -10.47 21.35 -5.77
CA ARG A 23 -11.07 20.06 -5.41
C ARG A 23 -11.01 19.04 -6.56
N TYR A 24 -11.29 19.45 -7.79
CA TYR A 24 -11.17 18.58 -8.96
C TYR A 24 -9.71 18.25 -9.29
N PHE A 25 -8.83 19.25 -9.20
CA PHE A 25 -7.41 19.09 -9.49
C PHE A 25 -6.73 18.15 -8.49
N LEU A 26 -6.96 18.37 -7.19
CA LEU A 26 -6.44 17.53 -6.10
C LEU A 26 -6.93 16.08 -6.25
N ARG A 27 -8.21 15.83 -6.57
CA ARG A 27 -8.68 14.45 -6.82
C ARG A 27 -7.88 13.74 -7.92
N SER A 28 -7.51 14.44 -8.99
CA SER A 28 -6.80 13.84 -10.11
C SER A 28 -5.30 13.59 -9.84
N LYS A 29 -4.64 14.47 -9.08
CA LYS A 29 -3.19 14.39 -8.82
C LYS A 29 -2.85 13.68 -7.51
N LEU A 30 -3.65 13.89 -6.46
CA LEU A 30 -3.46 13.18 -5.18
C LEU A 30 -3.69 11.69 -5.32
N ALA A 31 -4.52 11.22 -6.26
CA ALA A 31 -4.68 9.78 -6.47
C ALA A 31 -3.35 9.12 -6.88
N LYS A 32 -2.59 9.75 -7.78
CA LYS A 32 -1.27 9.28 -8.19
C LYS A 32 -0.24 9.41 -7.09
N PHE A 33 -0.27 10.52 -6.34
CA PHE A 33 0.64 10.73 -5.22
C PHE A 33 0.36 9.74 -4.07
N ALA A 34 -0.91 9.50 -3.75
CA ALA A 34 -1.32 8.52 -2.74
C ALA A 34 -0.92 7.10 -3.14
N GLN A 35 -1.01 6.74 -4.43
CA GLN A 35 -0.52 5.46 -4.92
C GLN A 35 1.00 5.33 -4.71
N GLN A 36 1.76 6.34 -5.10
CA GLN A 36 3.22 6.34 -4.95
C GLN A 36 3.66 6.31 -3.47
N VAL A 37 3.03 7.09 -2.60
CA VAL A 37 3.32 7.07 -1.15
C VAL A 37 2.96 5.73 -0.52
N ASN A 38 1.87 5.10 -0.96
CA ASN A 38 1.44 3.81 -0.41
C ASN A 38 2.36 2.66 -0.86
N GLU A 39 2.94 2.74 -2.05
CA GLU A 39 3.98 1.79 -2.51
C GLU A 39 5.26 1.92 -1.69
N VAL A 40 5.77 3.15 -1.52
CA VAL A 40 6.97 3.42 -0.70
C VAL A 40 6.76 3.01 0.76
N ALA A 41 5.61 3.35 1.35
CA ALA A 41 5.29 2.97 2.73
C ALA A 41 5.19 1.44 2.90
N LYS A 42 4.68 0.72 1.90
CA LYS A 42 4.66 -0.76 1.90
C LYS A 42 6.06 -1.35 1.80
N GLU A 43 6.94 -0.75 1.02
CA GLU A 43 8.34 -1.18 0.93
C GLU A 43 9.09 -0.95 2.25
N GLU A 44 8.90 0.18 2.91
CA GLU A 44 9.47 0.43 4.24
C GLU A 44 8.96 -0.57 5.28
N GLN A 45 7.66 -0.88 5.27
CA GLN A 45 7.10 -1.90 6.15
C GLN A 45 7.66 -3.30 5.87
N ARG A 46 7.94 -3.64 4.61
CA ARG A 46 8.60 -4.90 4.25
C ARG A 46 10.04 -4.93 4.76
N ALA A 47 10.80 -3.86 4.56
CA ALA A 47 12.18 -3.76 5.02
C ALA A 47 12.30 -3.89 6.54
N GLN A 48 11.38 -3.30 7.31
CA GLN A 48 11.34 -3.43 8.77
C GLN A 48 11.04 -4.85 9.24
N ARG A 49 10.18 -5.60 8.54
CA ARG A 49 9.90 -7.01 8.85
C ARG A 49 11.10 -7.90 8.54
N HIS A 50 11.77 -7.65 7.42
CA HIS A 50 13.01 -8.35 7.07
C HIS A 50 14.14 -8.06 8.06
N ALA A 51 14.22 -6.85 8.63
CA ALA A 51 15.23 -6.48 9.62
C ALA A 51 14.98 -7.05 11.02
N SER A 52 13.72 -7.38 11.36
CA SER A 52 13.33 -7.95 12.65
C SER A 52 13.17 -9.47 12.62
N ALA A 53 13.25 -10.09 11.45
CA ALA A 53 13.22 -11.54 11.29
C ALA A 53 14.49 -12.19 11.87
N SER A 54 14.30 -13.25 12.65
CA SER A 54 15.42 -14.04 13.18
C SER A 54 16.15 -14.77 12.06
N LYS A 55 17.44 -15.10 12.26
CA LYS A 55 18.32 -15.67 11.22
C LYS A 55 17.85 -17.03 10.65
N ASP A 56 16.90 -17.67 11.32
CA ASP A 56 16.30 -18.97 10.97
C ASP A 56 14.87 -18.86 10.41
N GLU A 57 14.33 -17.65 10.26
CA GLU A 57 12.94 -17.45 9.85
C GLU A 57 12.81 -17.14 8.35
N VAL A 58 12.02 -17.93 7.64
CA VAL A 58 11.74 -17.74 6.21
C VAL A 58 10.64 -16.68 6.03
N VAL A 59 11.01 -15.49 5.58
CA VAL A 59 10.06 -14.41 5.29
C VAL A 59 9.47 -14.58 3.90
N VAL A 60 8.15 -14.82 3.82
CA VAL A 60 7.42 -14.98 2.55
C VAL A 60 6.75 -13.66 2.16
N ASP A 61 7.17 -13.06 1.05
CA ASP A 61 6.69 -11.74 0.62
C ASP A 61 5.26 -11.73 0.06
N PHE A 62 4.78 -12.85 -0.49
CA PHE A 62 3.46 -12.95 -1.09
C PHE A 62 2.93 -14.38 -1.14
N VAL A 63 1.77 -14.62 -0.54
CA VAL A 63 1.02 -15.88 -0.67
C VAL A 63 -0.29 -15.59 -1.43
N PRO A 64 -0.46 -16.12 -2.66
CA PRO A 64 -1.69 -15.93 -3.43
C PRO A 64 -2.90 -16.51 -2.67
N LYS A 65 -4.04 -15.79 -2.65
CA LYS A 65 -5.24 -16.21 -1.91
C LYS A 65 -5.73 -17.62 -2.28
N ARG A 66 -5.57 -18.04 -3.53
CA ARG A 66 -5.95 -19.39 -4.01
C ARG A 66 -5.11 -20.52 -3.39
N GLN A 67 -3.91 -20.21 -2.87
CA GLN A 67 -3.04 -21.19 -2.20
C GLN A 67 -3.24 -21.21 -0.68
N GLN A 68 -3.72 -20.13 -0.06
CA GLN A 68 -4.00 -20.10 1.38
C GLN A 68 -5.03 -21.18 1.77
N GLU A 69 -6.09 -21.36 0.97
CA GLU A 69 -7.11 -22.40 1.21
C GLU A 69 -6.56 -23.83 1.12
N LYS A 70 -5.44 -24.05 0.43
CA LYS A 70 -4.81 -25.38 0.32
C LYS A 70 -3.91 -25.70 1.51
N ILE A 71 -3.29 -24.69 2.14
CA ILE A 71 -2.40 -24.85 3.29
C ILE A 71 -3.20 -25.18 4.56
N HIS A 72 -4.41 -24.64 4.70
CA HIS A 72 -5.29 -24.92 5.84
C HIS A 72 -5.96 -26.29 5.81
N LYS A 73 -5.87 -27.04 4.71
CA LYS A 73 -6.34 -28.42 4.63
C LYS A 73 -5.20 -29.33 5.04
N ASP A 74 -5.18 -29.74 6.31
CA ASP A 74 -4.37 -30.82 6.91
C ASP A 74 -3.38 -31.48 5.93
N ILE A 75 -2.21 -30.89 5.79
CA ILE A 75 -1.10 -31.55 5.10
C ILE A 75 -0.62 -32.64 6.05
N LYS A 76 -1.14 -33.86 5.88
CA LYS A 76 -0.56 -35.07 6.47
C LYS A 76 0.78 -35.32 5.79
N GLY A 77 1.84 -34.75 6.34
CA GLY A 77 3.22 -35.00 5.89
C GLY A 77 3.46 -36.52 5.85
N GLY A 78 3.86 -37.02 4.70
CA GLY A 78 4.34 -38.40 4.57
C GLY A 78 5.72 -38.55 5.23
N GLU A 79 6.15 -39.79 5.46
CA GLU A 79 7.52 -40.05 5.92
C GLU A 79 8.52 -39.58 4.86
N TYR A 80 9.37 -38.64 5.25
CA TYR A 80 10.53 -38.27 4.46
C TYR A 80 11.61 -39.34 4.69
N VAL A 81 12.09 -39.94 3.61
CA VAL A 81 13.24 -40.84 3.66
C VAL A 81 14.49 -39.97 3.54
N ASP A 82 15.27 -39.91 4.61
CA ASP A 82 16.57 -39.26 4.58
C ASP A 82 17.53 -40.16 3.80
N TYR A 83 17.88 -39.74 2.58
CA TYR A 83 18.90 -40.43 1.79
C TYR A 83 20.27 -39.99 2.29
N GLU A 84 21.03 -40.89 2.90
CA GLU A 84 22.46 -40.66 3.11
C GLU A 84 23.18 -40.76 1.75
N GLU A 85 23.76 -39.65 1.32
CA GLU A 85 24.51 -39.54 0.07
C GLU A 85 25.80 -40.38 0.18
N VAL A 86 25.79 -41.59 -0.38
CA VAL A 86 26.99 -42.43 -0.46
C VAL A 86 27.93 -41.80 -1.49
N LYS A 87 29.02 -41.18 -1.01
CA LYS A 87 30.12 -40.72 -1.88
C LYS A 87 31.01 -41.91 -2.23
N GLU A 88 31.08 -42.24 -3.52
CA GLU A 88 32.11 -43.12 -4.09
C GLU A 88 33.50 -42.47 -4.11
#